data_AF-X1PHF2-F1
#
_entry.id   AF-X1PHF2-F1
#
_cell.length_a   1.000
_cell.length_b   1.000
_cell.length_c   1.000
_cell.angle_alpha   90.00
_cell.angle_beta   90.00
_cell.angle_gamma   90.00
#
_symmetry.space_group_name_H-M   'P 1'
#
loop_
_entity.id
_entity.type
_entity.pdbx_description
1 polymer ?
#
loop_
_entity_poly.entity_id
_entity_poly.type
_entity_poly.pdbx_seq_one_letter_code
_entity_poly.pdbx_strand_id
1 'polypeptide(L)' 'DKGEVVGAKRIKPSDEVIVITRKGKSIRLAAKNISLIGRNTSGPRIIRLGQDDEVIALT' A
#
# COMPACT_ATOMS: atom_id res chain seq x y z
N ASP A 1 16.73 -3.95 -0.95
CA ASP A 1 16.46 -2.87 0.02
C ASP A 1 15.00 -2.79 0.40
N LYS A 2 14.73 -2.45 1.67
CA LYS A 2 13.37 -2.17 2.15
C LYS A 2 13.10 -0.68 1.88
N GLY A 3 11.96 -0.36 1.29
CA GLY A 3 11.54 1.04 1.13
C GLY A 3 11.14 1.65 2.47
N GLU A 4 11.00 2.98 2.48
CA GLU A 4 10.54 3.73 3.66
C GLU A 4 9.04 3.57 3.89
N VAL A 5 8.62 3.79 5.14
CA VAL A 5 7.21 3.76 5.52
C VAL A 5 6.54 5.07 5.10
N VAL A 6 5.57 5.00 4.19
CA VAL A 6 4.82 6.17 3.70
C VAL A 6 3.71 6.58 4.68
N GLY A 7 3.12 5.61 5.40
CA GLY A 7 2.06 5.89 6.36
C GLY A 7 1.50 4.63 7.01
N ALA A 8 0.69 4.84 8.04
CA ALA A 8 -0.05 3.78 8.73
C ALA A 8 -1.48 4.27 8.99
N LYS A 9 -2.46 3.42 8.67
CA LYS A 9 -3.88 3.73 8.87
C LYS A 9 -4.59 2.55 9.49
N ARG A 10 -5.43 2.82 10.49
CA ARG A 10 -6.37 1.82 11.01
C ARG A 10 -7.54 1.70 10.04
N ILE A 11 -7.81 0.48 9.59
CA ILE A 11 -8.88 0.16 8.63
C ILE A 11 -9.74 -1.00 9.16
N LYS A 12 -10.95 -1.13 8.61
CA LYS A 12 -11.85 -2.26 8.75
C LYS A 12 -11.83 -3.11 7.47
N PRO A 13 -12.20 -4.40 7.51
CA PRO A 13 -12.27 -5.24 6.29
C PRO A 13 -13.24 -4.72 5.21
N SER A 14 -14.23 -3.91 5.61
CA SER A 14 -15.20 -3.26 4.72
C SER A 14 -14.65 -2.03 4.00
N ASP A 15 -13.48 -1.55 4.40
CA ASP A 15 -12.91 -0.32 3.84
C ASP A 15 -12.24 -0.60 2.50
N GLU A 16 -12.10 0.45 1.71
CA GLU A 16 -11.24 0.48 0.54
C GLU A 16 -9.95 1.21 0.90
N VAL A 17 -8.83 0.70 0.39
CA VAL A 17 -7.52 1.35 0.48
C VAL A 17 -7.18 1.90 -0.89
N ILE A 18 -6.70 3.15 -0.94
CA ILE A 18 -6.18 3.76 -2.16
C ILE A 18 -4.70 4.07 -1.94
N VAL A 19 -3.87 3.63 -2.89
CA VAL A 19 -2.43 3.91 -2.92
C VAL A 19 -2.15 4.81 -4.11
N ILE A 20 -1.37 5.87 -3.88
CA ILE A 20 -1.04 6.88 -4.91
C ILE A 20 0.48 6.94 -5.08
N THR A 21 0.94 6.91 -6.32
CA THR A 21 2.36 7.03 -6.67
C THR A 21 2.73 8.45 -7.08
N ARG A 22 4.01 8.78 -6.98
CA ARG A 22 4.56 10.09 -7.35
C ARG A 22 4.25 10.46 -8.79
N LYS A 23 4.23 9.48 -9.70
CA LYS A 23 3.89 9.69 -11.12
C LYS A 23 2.38 9.70 -11.41
N GLY A 24 1.54 9.83 -10.38
CA GLY A 24 0.08 10.02 -10.52
C GLY A 24 -0.73 8.76 -10.77
N LYS A 25 -0.13 7.56 -10.65
CA LYS A 25 -0.89 6.31 -10.69
C LYS A 25 -1.62 6.12 -9.37
N SER A 26 -2.86 5.66 -9.43
CA SER A 26 -3.60 5.24 -8.23
C SER A 26 -4.17 3.85 -8.42
N ILE A 27 -4.19 3.08 -7.35
CA ILE A 27 -4.88 1.80 -7.27
C ILE A 27 -5.82 1.82 -6.09
N ARG A 28 -7.00 1.22 -6.26
CA ARG A 28 -8.00 1.01 -5.21
C ARG A 28 -8.16 -0.48 -4.99
N LEU A 29 -8.15 -0.90 -3.73
CA LEU A 29 -8.33 -2.30 -3.36
C LEU A 29 -9.17 -2.42 -2.09
N ALA A 30 -10.04 -3.42 -2.07
CA ALA A 30 -10.79 -3.78 -0.88
C ALA A 30 -9.81 -4.25 0.21
N ALA A 31 -9.91 -3.70 1.42
CA ALA A 31 -9.05 -4.04 2.54
C ALA A 31 -9.04 -5.54 2.84
N LYS A 32 -10.19 -6.21 2.69
CA LYS A 32 -10.33 -7.66 2.85
C LYS A 32 -9.45 -8.51 1.93
N ASN A 33 -8.93 -7.95 0.84
CA ASN A 33 -8.05 -8.65 -0.09
C ASN A 33 -6.57 -8.55 0.30
N ILE A 34 -6.23 -7.73 1.31
CA ILE A 34 -4.87 -7.60 1.83
C ILE A 34 -4.64 -8.69 2.88
N SER A 35 -3.54 -9.44 2.75
CA SER A 35 -3.19 -10.50 3.71
C SER A 35 -3.01 -9.94 5.12
N LEU A 36 -3.71 -10.55 6.09
CA LEU A 36 -3.48 -10.28 7.50
C LEU A 36 -2.20 -10.99 7.95
N ILE A 37 -1.21 -10.21 8.38
CA ILE A 37 0.13 -10.68 8.75
C ILE A 37 0.57 -10.09 10.09
N GLY A 38 1.58 -10.71 10.72
CA GLY A 38 2.18 -10.20 11.94
C GLY A 38 2.99 -8.92 11.73
N ARG A 39 3.27 -8.20 12.83
CA ARG A 39 3.96 -6.88 12.80
C ARG A 39 5.38 -6.93 12.24
N ASN A 40 6.13 -7.99 12.51
CA ASN A 40 7.52 -8.12 12.06
C ASN A 40 7.61 -8.90 10.75
N THR A 41 7.03 -8.35 9.68
CA THR A 41 7.00 -8.95 8.34
C THR A 41 7.15 -7.87 7.26
N SER A 42 7.49 -8.25 6.03
CA SER A 42 7.54 -7.30 4.89
C SER A 42 6.22 -7.19 4.13
N GLY A 43 5.29 -8.12 4.36
CA GLY A 43 4.01 -8.19 3.66
C GLY A 43 4.07 -8.45 2.15
N PRO A 44 2.89 -8.61 1.52
CA PRO A 44 2.78 -8.81 0.09
C PRO A 44 2.99 -7.49 -0.67
N ARG A 45 3.45 -7.60 -1.93
CA ARG A 45 3.52 -6.44 -2.83
C ARG A 45 2.12 -6.06 -3.33
N ILE A 46 1.69 -4.83 -3.04
CA ILE A 46 0.39 -4.29 -3.47
C ILE A 46 0.43 -3.71 -4.89
N ILE A 47 1.51 -3.01 -5.25
CA ILE A 47 1.70 -2.39 -6.56
C ILE A 47 3.09 -2.66 -7.13
N ARG A 48 3.18 -2.81 -8.46
CA ARG A 48 4.47 -2.77 -9.18
C ARG A 48 4.72 -1.32 -9.62
N LEU A 49 5.82 -0.76 -9.13
CA LEU A 49 6.25 0.60 -9.46
C LEU A 49 7.02 0.58 -10.79
N GLY A 50 6.87 1.67 -11.56
CA GLY A 50 7.73 1.91 -12.72
C GLY A 50 9.12 2.40 -12.29
N GLN A 51 10.02 2.55 -13.25
CA GLN A 51 11.33 3.16 -12.99
C GLN A 51 11.18 4.55 -12.38
N ASP A 52 11.93 4.82 -11.31
CA ASP A 52 11.89 6.04 -10.51
C ASP A 52 10.49 6.41 -10.00
N ASP A 53 9.57 5.47 -9.85
CA ASP A 53 8.27 5.74 -9.21
C ASP A 53 8.29 5.25 -7.76
N GLU A 54 7.53 5.94 -6.91
CA GLU A 54 7.45 5.63 -5.49
C GLU A 54 6.02 5.88 -4.99
N VAL A 55 5.63 5.18 -3.93
CA VAL A 55 4.36 5.45 -3.26
C VAL A 55 4.53 6.71 -2.42
N ILE A 56 3.61 7.67 -2.55
CA ILE A 56 3.66 8.93 -1.81
C ILE A 56 2.48 9.11 -0.84
N ALA A 57 1.40 8.35 -1.02
CA ALA A 57 0.24 8.43 -0.14
C ALA A 57 -0.52 7.10 -0.07
N LEU A 58 -1.17 6.91 1.08
CA LEU A 58 -2.14 5.87 1.35
C LEU A 58 -3.34 6.48 2.09
N THR A 59 -4.55 6.17 1.64
CA THR A 59 -5.82 6.53 2.31
C THR A 59 -6.73 5.31 2.37
#